data_AF-A0A8J3E0I7-F1
#
_entry.id   AF-A0A8J3E0I7-F1
#
_cell.length_a   1.000
_cell.length_b   1.000
_cell.length_c   1.000
_cell.angle_alpha   90.00
_cell.angle_beta   90.00
_cell.angle_gamma   90.00
#
_symmetry.space_group_name_H-M   'P 1'
#
loop_
_entity.id
_entity.type
_entity.pdbx_description
1 polymer ?
#
loop_
_entity_poly.entity_id
_entity_poly.type
_entity_poly.pdbx_seq_one_letter_code
_entity_poly.pdbx_strand_id
1 'polypeptide(L)'
;MGTIMNFHDKYRNKQLDFERKTLRELSIPEVETVISDYFDPFLQVVIGGYRQTISDMCLDYAIEAYLLGASYGRHGYYGEDVQDIYMRSEKPFKLLTDDLFDFWMFWYAPDQIMVQTLYKACKDFLYYWWKEGLDSAVRRYRLKLH
;
A
#
# COMPACT_ATOMS: atom_id res chain seq x y z
N MET A 1 -29.14 4.09 28.63
CA MET A 1 -28.92 2.69 28.24
C MET A 1 -27.46 2.55 27.84
N GLY A 2 -26.65 1.81 28.60
CA GLY A 2 -25.26 1.58 28.27
C GLY A 2 -25.16 0.43 27.27
N THR A 3 -24.84 0.73 26.02
CA THR A 3 -24.53 -0.29 25.02
C THR A 3 -23.23 -0.97 25.43
N ILE A 4 -23.31 -2.22 25.86
CA ILE A 4 -22.13 -3.07 26.11
C ILE A 4 -21.52 -3.37 24.75
N MET A 5 -20.66 -2.47 24.24
CA MET A 5 -19.83 -2.79 23.08
C MET A 5 -18.71 -3.73 23.54
N ASN A 6 -18.60 -4.88 22.87
CA ASN A 6 -17.46 -5.75 23.00
C ASN A 6 -16.17 -4.98 22.58
N PHE A 7 -15.05 -5.23 23.25
CA PHE A 7 -13.76 -4.61 22.93
C PHE A 7 -13.37 -4.84 21.45
N HIS A 8 -13.74 -5.98 20.88
CA HIS A 8 -13.53 -6.30 19.47
C HIS A 8 -14.28 -5.36 18.52
N ASP A 9 -15.56 -5.07 18.80
CA ASP A 9 -16.36 -4.17 17.96
C ASP A 9 -15.82 -2.75 18.03
N LYS A 10 -15.39 -2.31 19.22
CA LYS A 10 -14.76 -1.00 19.40
C LYS A 10 -13.44 -0.88 18.64
N TYR A 11 -12.62 -1.94 18.63
CA TYR A 11 -11.36 -1.96 17.88
C TYR A 11 -11.61 -1.91 16.37
N ARG A 12 -12.53 -2.74 15.86
CA ARG A 12 -12.90 -2.77 14.45
C ARG A 12 -13.44 -1.43 13.96
N ASN A 13 -14.30 -0.78 14.72
CA ASN A 13 -14.83 0.54 14.35
C ASN A 13 -13.72 1.59 14.27
N LYS A 14 -12.77 1.59 15.22
CA LYS A 14 -11.61 2.49 15.16
C LYS A 14 -10.75 2.26 13.93
N GLN A 15 -10.53 0.99 13.56
CA GLN A 15 -9.78 0.63 12.36
C GLN A 15 -10.47 1.15 11.10
N LEU A 16 -11.78 0.90 10.96
CA LEU A 16 -12.56 1.37 9.82
C LEU A 16 -12.62 2.91 9.74
N ASP A 17 -12.74 3.59 10.88
CA ASP A 17 -12.72 5.06 10.92
C ASP A 17 -11.35 5.61 10.50
N PHE A 18 -10.25 4.98 10.94
CA PHE A 18 -8.89 5.33 10.54
C PHE A 18 -8.68 5.15 9.04
N GLU A 19 -9.04 3.99 8.49
CA GLU A 19 -8.92 3.69 7.06
C GLU A 19 -9.72 4.69 6.23
N ARG A 20 -11.00 4.91 6.56
CA ARG A 20 -11.86 5.87 5.86
C ARG A 20 -11.31 7.29 5.89
N LYS A 21 -10.74 7.74 7.01
CA LYS A 21 -10.13 9.08 7.09
C LYS A 21 -8.87 9.17 6.25
N THR A 22 -8.06 8.12 6.26
CA THR A 22 -6.77 8.06 5.58
C THR A 22 -6.93 8.01 4.05
N LEU A 23 -7.91 7.25 3.56
CA LEU A 23 -8.16 7.07 2.12
C LEU A 23 -8.82 8.28 1.44
N ARG A 24 -9.34 9.27 2.18
CA ARG A 24 -9.93 10.48 1.59
C ARG A 24 -8.95 11.31 0.78
N GLU A 25 -7.66 11.19 1.07
CA GLU A 25 -6.59 11.92 0.40
C GLU A 25 -6.02 11.14 -0.79
N LEU A 26 -6.39 9.86 -0.96
CA LEU A 26 -5.88 9.00 -2.03
C LEU A 26 -6.67 9.23 -3.32
N SER A 27 -5.96 9.56 -4.40
CA SER A 27 -6.54 9.78 -5.72
C SER A 27 -6.45 8.51 -6.57
N ILE A 28 -7.58 7.90 -6.94
CA ILE A 28 -7.58 6.71 -7.81
C ILE A 28 -6.84 6.97 -9.14
N PRO A 29 -7.06 8.09 -9.86
CA PRO A 29 -6.32 8.39 -11.09
C PRO A 29 -4.79 8.48 -10.89
N GLU A 30 -4.35 8.92 -9.71
CA GLU A 30 -2.93 8.94 -9.37
C GLU A 30 -2.39 7.51 -9.19
N VAL A 31 -3.16 6.64 -8.53
CA VAL A 31 -2.81 5.23 -8.40
C VAL A 31 -2.69 4.55 -9.76
N GLU A 32 -3.63 4.77 -10.65
CA GLU A 32 -3.59 4.21 -12.02
C GLU A 32 -2.36 4.70 -12.82
N THR A 33 -1.97 5.96 -12.62
CA THR A 33 -0.77 6.53 -13.25
C THR A 33 0.49 5.84 -12.73
N VAL A 34 0.62 5.70 -11.41
CA VAL A 34 1.77 5.02 -10.78
C VAL A 34 1.82 3.54 -11.14
N ILE A 35 0.67 2.85 -11.24
CA ILE A 35 0.62 1.47 -11.73
C ILE A 35 1.24 1.38 -13.13
N SER A 36 0.90 2.31 -14.01
CA SER A 36 1.44 2.35 -15.37
C SER A 36 2.95 2.61 -15.36
N ASP A 37 3.43 3.56 -14.54
CA ASP A 37 4.85 3.90 -14.42
C ASP A 37 5.72 2.71 -13.98
N TYR A 38 5.23 1.87 -13.07
CA TYR A 38 5.97 0.71 -12.56
C TYR A 38 5.75 -0.56 -13.40
N PHE A 39 4.56 -0.76 -13.95
CA PHE A 39 4.17 -2.06 -14.50
C PHE A 39 3.87 -2.11 -15.99
N ASP A 40 3.88 -0.99 -16.72
CA ASP A 40 3.68 -0.99 -18.18
C ASP A 40 4.58 -1.98 -18.94
N PRO A 41 5.88 -2.14 -18.62
CA PRO A 41 6.74 -3.12 -19.27
C PRO A 41 6.25 -4.57 -19.12
N PHE A 42 5.56 -4.89 -18.03
CA PHE A 42 5.02 -6.23 -17.77
C PHE A 42 3.59 -6.38 -18.33
N LEU A 43 2.77 -5.32 -18.25
CA LEU A 43 1.39 -5.31 -18.74
C LEU A 43 1.29 -5.55 -20.25
N GLN A 44 2.29 -5.15 -21.04
CA GLN A 44 2.29 -5.36 -22.49
C GLN A 44 2.36 -6.84 -22.91
N VAL A 45 2.91 -7.70 -22.06
CA VAL A 45 3.05 -9.15 -22.33
C VAL A 45 1.80 -9.93 -21.92
N VAL A 46 1.02 -9.38 -20.98
CA VAL A 46 -0.20 -10.01 -20.53
C VAL A 46 -1.27 -9.97 -21.64
N ILE A 47 -2.06 -11.03 -21.73
CA ILE A 47 -3.24 -11.10 -22.61
C ILE A 47 -4.14 -9.90 -22.31
N GLY A 48 -4.29 -8.99 -23.29
CA GLY A 48 -4.90 -7.67 -23.10
C GLY A 48 -6.30 -7.65 -22.47
N GLY A 49 -7.03 -8.76 -22.48
CA GLY A 49 -8.32 -8.91 -21.79
C GLY A 49 -8.24 -8.86 -20.25
N TYR A 50 -7.06 -9.07 -19.65
CA TYR A 50 -6.87 -9.07 -18.19
C TYR A 50 -6.22 -7.80 -17.65
N ARG A 51 -5.90 -6.83 -18.51
CA ARG A 51 -5.21 -5.59 -18.10
C ARG A 51 -5.95 -4.85 -16.99
N GLN A 52 -7.27 -4.71 -17.11
CA GLN A 52 -8.08 -4.05 -16.09
C GLN A 52 -8.05 -4.82 -14.77
N THR A 53 -8.25 -6.14 -14.80
CA THR A 53 -8.22 -6.99 -13.60
C THR A 53 -6.88 -6.89 -12.88
N ILE A 54 -5.76 -6.84 -13.61
CA ILE A 54 -4.44 -6.67 -13.01
C ILE A 54 -4.27 -5.28 -12.41
N SER A 55 -4.76 -4.26 -13.09
CA SER A 55 -4.73 -2.89 -12.58
C SER A 55 -5.55 -2.74 -11.29
N ASP A 56 -6.76 -3.32 -11.25
CA ASP A 56 -7.63 -3.31 -10.08
C ASP A 56 -6.96 -4.00 -8.88
N MET A 57 -6.30 -5.14 -9.11
CA MET A 57 -5.53 -5.82 -8.06
C MET A 57 -4.34 -4.97 -7.58
N CYS A 58 -3.60 -4.33 -8.48
CA CYS A 58 -2.50 -3.44 -8.10
C CYS A 58 -2.98 -2.24 -7.28
N LEU A 59 -4.19 -1.73 -7.55
CA LEU A 59 -4.85 -0.69 -6.75
C LEU A 59 -5.11 -1.17 -5.32
N ASP A 60 -5.58 -2.40 -5.13
CA ASP A 60 -5.79 -2.97 -3.78
C ASP A 60 -4.46 -3.03 -3.00
N TYR A 61 -3.38 -3.50 -3.64
CA TYR A 61 -2.05 -3.53 -3.02
C TYR A 61 -1.47 -2.13 -2.72
N ALA A 62 -1.75 -1.15 -3.58
CA ALA A 62 -1.38 0.25 -3.32
C ALA A 62 -2.10 0.78 -2.07
N ILE A 63 -3.39 0.50 -1.93
CA ILE A 63 -4.20 0.87 -0.76
C ILE A 63 -3.63 0.24 0.51
N GLU A 64 -3.32 -1.06 0.49
CA GLU A 64 -2.74 -1.77 1.63
C GLU A 64 -1.38 -1.19 2.04
N ALA A 65 -0.49 -0.91 1.08
CA ALA A 65 0.79 -0.28 1.35
C ALA A 65 0.63 1.12 1.95
N TYR A 66 -0.28 1.92 1.40
CA TYR A 66 -0.59 3.27 1.87
C TYR A 66 -1.14 3.26 3.30
N LEU A 67 -2.07 2.36 3.60
CA LEU A 67 -2.60 2.18 4.96
C LEU A 67 -1.52 1.69 5.94
N LEU A 68 -0.66 0.77 5.49
CA LEU A 68 0.49 0.31 6.27
C LEU A 68 1.38 1.49 6.65
N GLY A 69 1.82 2.30 5.70
CA GLY A 69 2.64 3.48 5.97
C GLY A 69 1.97 4.49 6.90
N ALA A 70 0.68 4.77 6.65
CA ALA A 70 -0.10 5.70 7.46
C ALA A 70 -0.23 5.24 8.93
N SER A 71 -0.29 3.93 9.19
CA SER A 71 -0.37 3.38 10.54
C SER A 71 0.86 3.71 11.40
N TYR A 72 2.01 3.99 10.76
CA TYR A 72 3.23 4.40 11.44
C TYR A 72 3.42 5.93 11.53
N GLY A 73 2.49 6.74 11.00
CA GLY A 73 2.59 8.21 10.96
C GLY A 73 2.82 8.89 12.32
N ARG A 74 2.43 8.24 13.42
CA ARG A 74 2.72 8.72 14.78
C ARG A 74 4.23 8.80 15.07
N HIS A 75 5.01 7.85 14.57
CA HIS A 75 6.47 7.82 14.74
C HIS A 75 7.13 8.96 13.97
N GLY A 76 6.73 9.17 12.71
CA GLY A 76 7.21 10.29 11.90
C GLY A 76 6.82 11.65 12.48
N TYR A 77 5.63 11.75 13.10
CA TYR A 77 5.21 12.96 13.82
C TYR A 77 6.13 13.29 15.01
N TYR A 78 6.66 12.29 15.71
CA TYR A 78 7.61 12.48 16.80
C TYR A 78 9.07 12.64 16.33
N GLY A 79 9.32 12.63 15.02
CA GLY A 79 10.63 12.92 14.44
C GLY A 79 11.55 11.71 14.28
N GLU A 80 11.03 10.50 14.31
CA GLU A 80 11.80 9.30 13.95
C GLU A 80 12.14 9.32 12.45
N ASP A 81 13.33 8.81 12.10
CA ASP A 81 13.79 8.77 10.71
C ASP A 81 12.93 7.80 9.88
N VAL A 82 12.71 8.12 8.60
CA VAL A 82 11.88 7.31 7.70
C VAL A 82 12.43 5.88 7.56
N GLN A 83 13.75 5.71 7.58
CA GLN A 83 14.38 4.40 7.49
C GLN A 83 14.07 3.56 8.74
N ASP A 84 14.16 4.14 9.92
CA ASP A 84 13.85 3.45 11.17
C ASP A 84 12.36 3.05 11.23
N ILE A 85 11.48 3.95 10.78
CA ILE A 85 10.05 3.68 10.68
C ILE A 85 9.79 2.53 9.70
N TYR A 86 10.45 2.53 8.54
CA TYR A 86 10.35 1.44 7.56
C TYR A 86 10.81 0.11 8.14
N MET A 87 11.91 0.09 8.91
CA MET A 87 12.39 -1.12 9.60
C MET A 87 11.34 -1.67 10.56
N ARG A 88 10.54 -0.82 11.23
CA ARG A 88 9.43 -1.27 12.09
C ARG A 88 8.30 -1.94 11.31
N SER A 89 8.15 -1.61 10.03
CA SER A 89 7.16 -2.19 9.11
C SER A 89 7.74 -3.26 8.19
N GLU A 90 9.01 -3.63 8.32
CA GLU A 90 9.70 -4.51 7.36
C GLU A 90 8.98 -5.85 7.20
N LYS A 91 8.56 -6.47 8.30
CA LYS A 91 7.86 -7.76 8.27
C LYS A 91 6.53 -7.69 7.49
N PRO A 92 5.55 -6.83 7.85
CA PRO A 92 4.31 -6.73 7.08
C PRO A 92 4.54 -6.25 5.64
N PHE A 93 5.51 -5.34 5.42
CA PHE A 93 5.86 -4.87 4.09
C PHE A 93 6.42 -5.98 3.19
N LYS A 94 7.28 -6.84 3.75
CA LYS A 94 7.82 -8.00 3.04
C LYS A 94 6.72 -8.99 2.64
N LEU A 95 5.79 -9.28 3.54
CA LEU A 95 4.64 -10.14 3.22
C LEU A 95 3.83 -9.55 2.06
N LEU A 96 3.52 -8.25 2.11
CA LEU A 96 2.80 -7.56 1.04
C LEU A 96 3.55 -7.60 -0.30
N THR A 97 4.88 -7.48 -0.26
CA THR A 97 5.74 -7.55 -1.44
C THR A 97 5.76 -8.95 -2.04
N ASP A 98 5.92 -9.97 -1.20
CA ASP A 98 5.94 -11.36 -1.63
C ASP A 98 4.57 -11.76 -2.22
N ASP A 99 3.46 -11.32 -1.62
CA ASP A 99 2.09 -11.56 -2.11
C ASP A 99 1.84 -10.91 -3.49
N LEU A 100 2.21 -9.64 -3.68
CA LEU A 100 2.08 -8.95 -4.97
C LEU A 100 2.97 -9.59 -6.04
N PHE A 101 4.17 -10.02 -5.65
CA PHE A 101 5.08 -10.70 -6.56
C PHE A 101 4.52 -12.05 -7.01
N ASP A 102 3.98 -12.87 -6.09
CA ASP A 102 3.36 -14.15 -6.43
C ASP A 102 2.16 -13.97 -7.37
N PHE A 103 1.37 -12.91 -7.16
CA PHE A 103 0.31 -12.52 -8.09
C PHE A 103 0.86 -12.25 -9.50
N TRP A 104 1.92 -11.45 -9.62
CA TRP A 104 2.51 -11.16 -10.93
C TRP A 104 3.17 -12.38 -11.57
N MET A 105 3.77 -13.27 -10.79
CA MET A 105 4.34 -14.53 -11.28
C MET A 105 3.28 -15.40 -11.97
N PHE A 106 2.06 -15.42 -11.43
CA PHE A 106 0.93 -16.14 -12.04
C PHE A 106 0.53 -15.54 -13.41
N TRP A 107 0.49 -14.21 -13.53
CA TRP A 107 -0.03 -13.54 -14.73
C TRP A 107 1.00 -13.33 -15.84
N TYR A 108 2.27 -13.10 -15.49
CA TYR A 108 3.32 -12.69 -16.43
C TYR A 108 4.23 -13.85 -16.87
N ALA A 109 4.33 -14.93 -16.08
CA ALA A 109 5.22 -16.07 -16.33
C ALA A 109 6.64 -15.67 -16.82
N PRO A 110 7.37 -14.83 -16.05
CA PRO A 110 8.66 -14.26 -16.46
C PRO A 110 9.76 -15.31 -16.69
N ASP A 111 10.70 -14.97 -17.56
CA ASP A 111 12.03 -15.62 -17.55
C ASP A 111 12.84 -15.24 -16.28
N GLN A 112 13.96 -15.92 -16.04
CA GLN A 112 14.75 -15.71 -14.81
C GLN A 112 15.29 -14.28 -14.65
N ILE A 113 15.55 -13.55 -15.74
CA ILE A 113 16.07 -12.17 -15.68
C ILE A 113 14.92 -11.21 -15.31
N MET A 114 13.74 -11.46 -15.86
CA MET A 114 12.54 -10.68 -15.56
C MET A 114 12.02 -10.93 -14.14
N VAL A 115 12.27 -12.10 -13.53
CA VAL A 115 11.90 -12.38 -12.13
C VAL A 115 12.47 -11.36 -11.14
N GLN A 116 13.78 -11.07 -11.21
CA GLN A 116 14.40 -10.10 -10.29
C GLN A 116 13.92 -8.68 -10.55
N THR A 117 13.75 -8.34 -11.81
CA THR A 117 13.24 -7.02 -12.25
C THR A 117 11.81 -6.80 -11.76
N LEU A 118 10.96 -7.82 -11.87
CA LEU A 118 9.58 -7.81 -11.41
C LEU A 118 9.50 -7.70 -9.88
N TYR A 119 10.29 -8.49 -9.13
CA TYR A 119 10.31 -8.39 -7.67
C TYR A 119 10.70 -6.99 -7.20
N LYS A 120 11.71 -6.40 -7.86
CA LYS A 120 12.13 -5.03 -7.59
C LYS A 120 11.01 -4.03 -7.89
N ALA A 121 10.34 -4.16 -9.03
CA ALA A 121 9.21 -3.30 -9.40
C ALA A 121 8.07 -3.39 -8.35
N CYS A 122 7.73 -4.59 -7.88
CA CYS A 122 6.74 -4.78 -6.81
C CYS A 122 7.17 -4.07 -5.52
N LYS A 123 8.42 -4.26 -5.10
CA LYS A 123 8.96 -3.63 -3.90
C LYS A 123 8.95 -2.11 -3.99
N ASP A 124 9.43 -1.55 -5.10
CA ASP A 124 9.54 -0.10 -5.29
C ASP A 124 8.15 0.54 -5.40
N PHE A 125 7.19 -0.11 -6.08
CA PHE A 125 5.79 0.29 -6.14
C PHE A 125 5.13 0.36 -4.76
N LEU A 126 5.27 -0.70 -3.96
CA LEU A 126 4.71 -0.72 -2.60
C LEU A 126 5.41 0.29 -1.69
N TYR A 127 6.72 0.48 -1.85
CA TYR A 127 7.47 1.46 -1.04
C TYR A 127 7.02 2.89 -1.32
N TYR A 128 6.73 3.21 -2.59
CA TYR A 128 6.14 4.50 -2.97
C TYR A 128 4.85 4.76 -2.20
N TRP A 129 3.89 3.83 -2.25
CA TRP A 129 2.61 4.00 -1.57
C TRP A 129 2.72 4.00 -0.06
N TRP A 130 3.60 3.16 0.50
CA TRP A 130 3.92 3.17 1.92
C TRP A 130 4.43 4.54 2.38
N LYS A 131 5.34 5.14 1.62
CA LYS A 131 5.90 6.45 1.95
C LYS A 131 4.85 7.55 1.85
N GLU A 132 4.04 7.56 0.79
CA GLU A 132 2.93 8.52 0.65
C GLU A 132 1.93 8.41 1.80
N GLY A 133 1.62 7.18 2.23
CA GLY A 133 0.77 6.94 3.40
C GLY A 133 1.35 7.50 4.70
N LEU A 134 2.65 7.29 4.91
CA LEU A 134 3.37 7.84 6.05
C LEU A 134 3.33 9.37 6.05
N ASP A 135 3.70 9.99 4.94
CA ASP A 135 3.79 11.44 4.80
C ASP A 135 2.42 12.11 4.94
N SER A 136 1.37 11.51 4.36
CA SER A 136 -0.02 11.92 4.54
C SER A 136 -0.44 11.86 6.03
N ALA A 137 -0.12 10.76 6.72
CA ALA A 137 -0.45 10.63 8.14
C ALA A 137 0.29 11.66 9.01
N VAL A 138 1.59 11.88 8.77
CA VAL A 138 2.38 12.91 9.47
C VAL A 138 1.79 14.30 9.24
N ARG A 139 1.37 14.61 8.01
CA ARG A 139 0.70 15.87 7.66
C ARG A 139 -0.60 16.04 8.44
N ARG A 140 -1.45 15.01 8.51
CA ARG A 140 -2.69 15.04 9.32
C ARG A 140 -2.42 15.29 10.81
N TYR A 141 -1.41 14.63 11.38
CA TYR A 141 -1.01 14.85 12.77
C TYR A 141 -0.58 16.30 13.02
N ARG A 142 0.24 16.88 12.12
CA ARG A 142 0.69 18.27 12.23
C ARG A 142 -0.47 19.28 12.12
N LEU A 143 -1.46 18.98 11.29
CA LEU A 143 -2.65 19.82 11.09
C LEU A 143 -3.76 19.60 12.14
N LYS A 144 -3.59 18.65 13.07
CA LYS A 144 -4.58 18.27 14.09
C LYS A 144 -5.92 17.80 13.49
N LEU A 145 -5.90 17.21 12.29
CA LEU A 145 -7.09 16.75 11.56
C LEU A 145 -7.60 15.36 12.05
N HIS A 146 -7.62 15.15 13.36
CA HIS A 146 -7.85 13.84 14.00
C HIS A 146 -9.15 13.13 13.62
#